data_AF-A0A7Z2VY41-F1
#
_entry.id   AF-A0A7Z2VY41-F1
#
_cell.length_a   1.000
_cell.length_b   1.000
_cell.length_c   1.000
_cell.angle_alpha   90.00
_cell.angle_beta   90.00
_cell.angle_gamma   90.00
#
_symmetry.space_group_name_H-M   'P 1'
#
loop_
_entity.id
_entity.type
_entity.pdbx_description
1 polymer ?
#
loop_
_entity_poly.entity_id
_entity_poly.type
_entity_poly.pdbx_seq_one_letter_code
_entity_poly.pdbx_strand_id
1 'polypeptide(L)'
;MEFTNMTARRIGRCTMTASRDALHLSCPPPRAFAALWTAPVFLFIAVSTVASFVKTGELFSTAAILPCIFLLVLFVFACLLLYRNLLVDERLVVTRNSTSATDATLILHCSDIRALDILGNPGMLSQEARLKSLGMGGQKLLLRTTQGTFAWGIGLDDAAARQIIASLEAYCGKPLLKTSGARLP
;
A
#
# COMPACT_ATOMS: atom_id res chain seq x y z
N MET A 1 26.06 24.64 -10.21
CA MET A 1 25.28 24.55 -8.95
C MET A 1 25.32 23.10 -8.47
N GLU A 2 26.27 22.78 -7.59
CA GLU A 2 26.41 21.50 -6.90
C GLU A 2 25.24 21.28 -5.93
N PHE A 3 24.47 20.22 -6.17
CA PHE A 3 23.50 19.68 -5.22
C PHE A 3 24.13 18.41 -4.64
N THR A 4 25.05 18.58 -3.70
CA THR A 4 25.70 17.50 -2.92
C THR A 4 25.13 17.44 -1.51
N ASN A 5 23.81 17.51 -1.39
CA ASN A 5 23.14 17.16 -0.14
C ASN A 5 21.86 16.38 -0.47
N MET A 6 21.92 15.06 -0.24
CA MET A 6 20.73 14.22 -0.16
C MET A 6 19.94 14.65 1.08
N THR A 7 19.10 15.66 0.96
CA THR A 7 18.23 16.09 2.04
C THR A 7 17.04 15.14 2.10
N ALA A 8 17.12 14.16 3.00
CA ALA A 8 15.97 13.36 3.38
C ALA A 8 14.95 14.28 4.08
N ARG A 9 13.82 14.52 3.42
CA ARG A 9 12.71 15.30 3.96
C ARG A 9 11.59 14.36 4.38
N ARG A 10 11.14 14.46 5.64
CA ARG A 10 9.96 13.73 6.11
C ARG A 10 8.69 14.51 5.77
N ILE A 11 7.75 13.88 5.06
CA ILE A 11 6.45 14.42 4.69
C ILE A 11 5.38 13.50 5.29
N GLY A 12 4.80 13.91 6.42
CA GLY A 12 3.92 13.06 7.22
C GLY A 12 4.67 11.80 7.71
N ARG A 13 4.18 10.62 7.34
CA ARG A 13 4.84 9.34 7.62
C ARG A 13 5.88 8.94 6.57
N CYS A 14 5.86 9.54 5.39
CA CYS A 14 6.74 9.15 4.29
C CYS A 14 8.06 9.94 4.33
N THR A 15 9.11 9.31 3.83
CA THR A 15 10.44 9.89 3.66
C THR A 15 10.70 10.12 2.18
N MET A 16 11.09 11.33 1.83
CA MET A 16 11.46 11.72 0.48
C MET A 16 12.95 12.02 0.45
N THR A 17 13.69 11.33 -0.40
CA THR A 17 15.12 11.55 -0.62
C THR A 17 15.31 11.96 -2.07
N ALA A 18 15.75 13.19 -2.29
CA ALA A 18 16.05 13.71 -3.62
C ALA A 18 17.53 13.58 -3.92
N SER A 19 17.83 13.02 -5.10
CA SER A 19 19.12 13.10 -5.78
C SER A 19 18.93 13.84 -7.10
N ARG A 20 20.02 14.24 -7.76
CA ARG A 20 19.97 14.88 -9.08
C ARG A 20 19.22 14.02 -10.11
N ASP A 21 19.46 12.71 -10.06
CA ASP A 21 19.01 11.78 -11.11
C ASP A 21 17.77 10.96 -10.73
N ALA A 22 17.45 10.91 -9.43
CA ALA A 22 16.31 10.17 -8.92
C ALA A 22 15.68 10.83 -7.67
N LEU A 23 14.36 10.79 -7.60
CA LEU A 23 13.57 11.14 -6.43
C LEU A 23 13.00 9.86 -5.82
N HIS A 24 13.41 9.55 -4.61
CA HIS A 24 12.95 8.37 -3.87
C HIS A 24 11.89 8.79 -2.86
N LEU A 25 10.73 8.15 -2.91
CA LEU A 25 9.66 8.29 -1.93
C LEU A 25 9.41 6.92 -1.30
N SER A 26 9.58 6.84 0.01
CA SER A 26 9.32 5.63 0.79
C SER A 26 8.26 5.93 1.84
N CYS A 27 7.17 5.19 1.83
CA CYS A 27 6.14 5.25 2.87
C CYS A 27 6.22 3.99 3.73
N PRO A 28 6.26 4.12 5.06
CA PRO A 28 6.22 2.97 5.96
C PRO A 28 4.86 2.28 5.86
N PRO A 29 4.78 1.00 6.23
CA PRO A 29 3.55 0.26 6.15
C PRO A 29 2.45 0.88 7.03
N PRO A 30 1.17 0.73 6.65
CA PRO A 30 0.04 1.31 7.37
C PRO A 30 -0.07 0.83 8.83
N ARG A 31 0.43 -0.39 9.12
CA ARG A 31 0.26 -1.10 10.40
C ARG A 31 -1.21 -1.08 10.84
N ALA A 32 -2.12 -1.51 9.95
CA ALA A 32 -3.54 -1.49 10.24
C ALA A 32 -3.84 -2.37 11.46
N PHE A 33 -4.37 -1.76 12.52
CA PHE A 33 -4.62 -2.43 13.79
C PHE A 33 -5.54 -3.65 13.62
N ALA A 34 -6.55 -3.56 12.75
CA ALA A 34 -7.45 -4.68 12.48
C ALA A 34 -6.72 -5.89 11.90
N ALA A 35 -5.77 -5.69 10.98
CA ALA A 35 -4.96 -6.79 10.43
C ALA A 35 -4.02 -7.42 11.47
N LEU A 36 -3.63 -6.67 12.50
CA LEU A 36 -2.78 -7.20 13.58
C LEU A 36 -3.56 -8.19 14.48
N TRP A 37 -4.85 -7.97 14.68
CA TRP A 37 -5.69 -8.83 15.53
C TRP A 37 -6.32 -10.01 14.80
N THR A 38 -6.45 -9.95 13.46
CA THR A 38 -7.07 -11.05 12.70
C THR A 38 -6.25 -12.35 12.82
N ALA A 39 -4.93 -12.29 12.67
CA ALA A 39 -4.06 -13.47 12.75
C ALA A 39 -4.18 -14.26 14.07
N PRO A 40 -4.04 -13.65 15.28
CA PRO A 40 -4.17 -14.39 16.53
C PRO A 40 -5.59 -14.91 16.77
N VAL A 41 -6.62 -14.18 16.33
CA VAL A 41 -8.02 -14.63 16.43
C VAL A 41 -8.25 -15.87 15.55
N PHE A 42 -7.77 -15.87 14.30
CA PHE A 42 -7.88 -17.04 13.42
C PHE A 42 -7.08 -18.24 13.96
N LEU A 43 -5.90 -18.01 14.52
CA LEU A 43 -5.11 -19.07 15.15
C LEU A 43 -5.86 -19.69 16.33
N PHE A 44 -6.48 -18.86 17.18
CA PHE A 44 -7.27 -19.34 18.31
C PHE A 44 -8.48 -20.18 17.86
N ILE A 45 -9.20 -19.73 16.83
CA ILE A 45 -10.32 -20.48 16.25
C ILE A 45 -9.84 -21.80 15.64
N ALA A 46 -8.71 -21.79 14.93
CA ALA A 46 -8.13 -23.00 14.35
C ALA A 46 -7.75 -24.03 15.43
N VAL A 47 -7.05 -23.59 16.48
CA VAL A 47 -6.62 -24.47 17.59
C VAL A 47 -7.82 -25.02 18.36
N SER A 48 -8.82 -24.20 18.66
CA SER A 48 -10.03 -24.65 19.37
C SER A 48 -10.86 -25.63 18.53
N THR A 49 -10.93 -25.42 17.23
CA THR A 49 -11.61 -26.33 16.29
C THR A 49 -10.89 -27.67 16.23
N VAL A 50 -9.57 -27.68 16.03
CA VAL A 50 -8.76 -28.91 16.02
C VAL A 50 -8.87 -29.64 17.35
N ALA A 51 -8.74 -28.94 18.48
CA ALA A 51 -8.87 -29.54 19.81
C ALA A 51 -10.25 -30.17 20.04
N SER A 52 -11.31 -29.59 19.46
CA SER A 52 -12.66 -30.16 19.53
C SER A 52 -12.75 -31.47 18.71
N PHE A 53 -12.20 -31.50 17.50
CA PHE A 53 -12.17 -32.71 16.67
C PHE A 53 -11.27 -33.82 17.22
N VAL A 54 -10.16 -33.46 17.88
CA VAL A 54 -9.32 -34.43 18.61
C VAL A 54 -10.11 -35.10 19.73
N LYS A 55 -10.91 -34.33 20.48
CA LYS A 55 -11.75 -34.85 21.57
C LYS A 55 -12.86 -35.78 21.10
N THR A 56 -13.44 -35.53 19.92
CA THR A 56 -14.49 -36.39 19.34
C THR A 56 -13.94 -37.60 18.60
N GLY A 57 -12.63 -37.64 18.30
CA GLY A 57 -12.01 -38.75 17.58
C GLY A 57 -12.31 -38.77 16.07
N GLU A 58 -12.89 -37.68 15.53
CA GLU A 58 -13.41 -37.63 14.15
C GLU A 58 -12.44 -36.96 13.14
N LEU A 59 -11.14 -36.91 13.44
CA LEU A 59 -10.14 -36.17 12.65
C LEU A 59 -10.08 -36.56 11.15
N PHE A 60 -10.47 -37.79 10.82
CA PHE A 60 -10.44 -38.31 9.44
C PHE A 60 -11.83 -38.42 8.78
N SER A 61 -12.88 -37.91 9.43
CA SER A 61 -14.20 -37.81 8.81
C SER A 61 -14.18 -36.73 7.73
N THR A 62 -14.79 -36.98 6.57
CA THR A 62 -14.96 -35.98 5.50
C THR A 62 -15.66 -34.71 6.00
N ALA A 63 -16.52 -34.83 7.02
CA ALA A 63 -17.17 -33.71 7.70
C ALA A 63 -16.20 -32.81 8.49
N ALA A 64 -15.06 -33.36 8.97
CA ALA A 64 -14.03 -32.61 9.71
C ALA A 64 -12.92 -32.06 8.80
N ILE A 65 -12.69 -32.67 7.64
CA ILE A 65 -11.65 -32.24 6.69
C ILE A 65 -12.02 -30.89 6.03
N LEU A 66 -13.27 -30.73 5.59
CA LEU A 66 -13.73 -29.50 4.93
C LEU A 66 -13.54 -28.22 5.81
N PRO A 67 -13.99 -28.18 7.08
CA PRO A 67 -13.77 -27.02 7.93
C PRO A 67 -12.29 -26.80 8.25
N CYS A 68 -11.49 -27.87 8.39
CA CYS A 68 -10.04 -27.76 8.58
C CYS A 68 -9.35 -27.09 7.37
N ILE A 69 -9.69 -27.49 6.15
CA ILE A 69 -9.17 -26.85 4.92
C ILE A 69 -9.59 -25.38 4.87
N PHE A 70 -10.86 -25.09 5.14
CA PHE A 70 -11.36 -23.72 5.14
C PHE A 70 -10.62 -22.83 6.15
N LEU A 71 -10.41 -23.32 7.37
CA LEU A 71 -9.64 -22.61 8.40
C LEU A 71 -8.17 -22.41 7.99
N LEU A 72 -7.56 -23.41 7.35
CA LEU A 72 -6.20 -23.28 6.82
C LEU A 72 -6.11 -22.18 5.75
N VAL A 73 -7.06 -22.14 4.81
CA VAL A 73 -7.12 -21.08 3.79
C VAL A 73 -7.28 -19.70 4.42
N LEU A 74 -8.18 -19.55 5.40
CA LEU A 74 -8.37 -18.30 6.13
C LEU A 74 -7.13 -17.90 6.93
N PHE A 75 -6.44 -18.85 7.54
CA PHE A 75 -5.20 -18.61 8.27
C PHE A 75 -4.10 -18.11 7.34
N VAL A 76 -3.88 -18.78 6.20
CA VAL A 76 -2.93 -18.33 5.18
C VAL A 76 -3.28 -16.93 4.70
N PHE A 77 -4.56 -16.64 4.44
CA PHE A 77 -5.01 -15.31 4.06
C PHE A 77 -4.73 -14.25 5.14
N ALA A 78 -4.95 -14.57 6.42
CA ALA A 78 -4.62 -13.70 7.54
C ALA A 78 -3.11 -13.45 7.66
N CYS A 79 -2.28 -14.48 7.45
CA CYS A 79 -0.83 -14.34 7.41
C CYS A 79 -0.36 -13.44 6.26
N LEU A 80 -0.96 -13.58 5.07
CA LEU A 80 -0.66 -12.71 3.93
C LEU A 80 -1.04 -11.26 4.21
N LEU A 81 -2.20 -11.03 4.84
CA LEU A 81 -2.61 -9.70 5.31
C LEU A 81 -1.62 -9.12 6.31
N LEU A 82 -1.16 -9.92 7.28
CA LEU A 82 -0.19 -9.51 8.28
C LEU A 82 1.16 -9.17 7.64
N TYR A 83 1.66 -10.03 6.76
CA TYR A 83 2.89 -9.83 6.01
C TYR A 83 2.86 -8.51 5.25
N ARG A 84 1.78 -8.27 4.49
CA ARG A 84 1.58 -7.01 3.76
C ARG A 84 1.53 -5.79 4.68
N ASN A 85 0.86 -5.90 5.83
CA ASN A 85 0.68 -4.78 6.76
C ASN A 85 1.90 -4.47 7.63
N LEU A 86 2.84 -5.40 7.78
CA LEU A 86 4.02 -5.25 8.64
C LEU A 86 5.33 -5.07 7.88
N LEU A 87 5.47 -5.71 6.72
CA LEU A 87 6.77 -5.85 6.05
C LEU A 87 6.83 -5.16 4.68
N VAL A 88 5.69 -4.87 4.04
CA VAL A 88 5.69 -4.27 2.70
C VAL A 88 5.71 -2.74 2.81
N ASP A 89 6.89 -2.17 2.54
CA ASP A 89 7.06 -0.73 2.32
C ASP A 89 6.58 -0.37 0.91
N GLU A 90 5.90 0.78 0.77
CA GLU A 90 5.62 1.33 -0.55
C GLU A 90 6.76 2.27 -0.97
N ARG A 91 7.54 1.84 -1.97
CA ARG A 91 8.65 2.64 -2.53
C ARG A 91 8.34 3.07 -3.96
N LEU A 92 8.26 4.37 -4.16
CA LEU A 92 8.13 5.01 -5.46
C LEU A 92 9.45 5.70 -5.79
N VAL A 93 10.03 5.39 -6.95
CA VAL A 93 11.22 6.06 -7.46
C VAL A 93 10.88 6.73 -8.76
N VAL A 94 11.13 8.04 -8.84
CA VAL A 94 10.92 8.83 -10.05
C VAL A 94 12.27 9.24 -10.59
N THR A 95 12.61 8.82 -11.81
CA THR A 95 13.88 9.14 -12.46
C THR A 95 13.67 10.12 -13.61
N ARG A 96 14.68 10.97 -13.86
CA ARG A 96 14.69 11.86 -15.04
C ARG A 96 15.20 11.12 -16.27
N ASN A 97 16.37 10.48 -16.17
CA ASN A 97 17.10 9.94 -17.33
C ASN A 97 17.71 8.53 -17.13
N SER A 98 17.58 7.91 -15.94
CA SER A 98 18.26 6.64 -15.63
C SER A 98 17.29 5.46 -15.48
N THR A 99 17.74 4.29 -15.93
CA THR A 99 17.02 3.00 -15.85
C THR A 99 17.44 2.15 -14.65
N SER A 100 18.43 2.57 -13.86
CA SER A 100 18.92 1.79 -12.72
C SER A 100 18.32 2.26 -11.39
N ALA A 101 17.13 1.75 -11.08
CA ALA A 101 16.68 1.67 -9.69
C ALA A 101 16.26 0.22 -9.44
N THR A 102 17.10 -0.58 -8.79
CA THR A 102 16.88 -2.03 -8.66
C THR A 102 15.97 -2.44 -7.49
N ASP A 103 15.67 -1.53 -6.54
CA ASP A 103 14.99 -1.85 -5.28
C ASP A 103 13.67 -1.07 -5.02
N ALA A 104 12.99 -0.62 -6.08
CA ALA A 104 11.73 0.12 -5.95
C ALA A 104 10.52 -0.75 -6.30
N THR A 105 9.44 -0.59 -5.53
CA THR A 105 8.13 -1.21 -5.83
C THR A 105 7.55 -0.66 -7.13
N LEU A 106 7.80 0.62 -7.42
CA LEU A 106 7.37 1.29 -8.64
C LEU A 106 8.44 2.28 -9.10
N ILE A 107 8.88 2.15 -10.35
CA ILE A 107 9.84 3.05 -11.00
C ILE A 107 9.12 3.77 -12.11
N LEU A 108 9.14 5.10 -12.10
CA LEU A 108 8.49 5.93 -13.12
C LEU A 108 9.48 6.94 -13.68
N HIS A 109 9.46 7.13 -15.00
CA HIS A 109 10.17 8.26 -15.59
C HIS A 109 9.28 9.51 -15.53
N CYS A 110 9.89 10.69 -15.32
CA CYS A 110 9.15 11.96 -15.38
C CYS A 110 8.42 12.16 -16.72
N SER A 111 8.92 11.60 -17.82
CA SER A 111 8.26 11.59 -19.13
C SER A 111 6.97 10.79 -19.15
N ASP A 112 6.92 9.69 -18.38
CA ASP A 112 5.76 8.78 -18.36
C ASP A 112 4.63 9.31 -17.50
N ILE A 113 4.91 10.14 -16.50
CA ILE A 113 3.90 10.71 -15.63
C ILE A 113 3.11 11.79 -16.39
N ARG A 114 1.82 11.50 -16.61
CA ARG A 114 0.88 12.40 -17.30
C ARG A 114 0.08 13.26 -16.33
N ALA A 115 -0.38 12.67 -15.22
CA ALA A 115 -1.16 13.37 -14.20
C ALA A 115 -1.07 12.66 -12.84
N LEU A 116 -1.30 13.44 -11.79
CA LEU A 116 -1.44 12.99 -10.41
C LEU A 116 -2.80 13.47 -9.90
N ASP A 117 -3.62 12.54 -9.41
CA ASP A 117 -4.86 12.84 -8.71
C ASP A 117 -4.75 12.51 -7.21
N ILE A 118 -5.42 13.27 -6.37
CA ILE A 118 -5.59 12.93 -4.95
C ILE A 118 -6.90 12.16 -4.79
N LEU A 119 -6.81 10.92 -4.31
CA LEU A 119 -7.96 10.09 -4.00
C LEU A 119 -8.68 10.61 -2.74
N GLY A 120 -9.99 10.78 -2.88
CA GLY A 120 -10.88 11.10 -1.77
C GLY A 120 -10.85 10.04 -0.68
N ASN A 121 -11.32 10.38 0.51
CA ASN A 121 -11.52 9.37 1.54
C ASN A 121 -12.74 8.50 1.16
N PRO A 122 -12.60 7.17 1.15
CA PRO A 122 -13.74 6.30 0.91
C PRO A 122 -14.78 6.51 2.03
N GLY A 123 -16.07 6.54 1.66
CA GLY A 123 -17.15 6.61 2.65
C GLY A 123 -17.13 5.40 3.58
N MET A 124 -17.49 5.57 4.86
CA MET A 124 -17.33 4.54 5.90
C MET A 124 -17.92 3.15 5.57
N LEU A 125 -18.96 3.10 4.73
CA LEU A 125 -19.64 1.86 4.34
C LEU A 125 -19.21 1.31 2.98
N SER A 126 -18.28 1.97 2.27
CA SER A 126 -17.85 1.51 0.95
C SER A 126 -16.96 0.27 1.05
N GLN A 127 -16.92 -0.52 -0.02
CA GLN A 127 -16.01 -1.66 -0.14
C GLN A 127 -14.55 -1.22 0.03
N GLU A 128 -14.20 -0.04 -0.47
CA GLU A 128 -12.87 0.56 -0.31
C GLU A 128 -12.53 0.86 1.16
N ALA A 129 -13.51 1.29 1.97
CA ALA A 129 -13.28 1.50 3.40
C ALA A 129 -13.02 0.18 4.14
N ARG A 130 -13.68 -0.91 3.75
CA ARG A 130 -13.44 -2.26 4.29
C ARG A 130 -12.06 -2.79 3.90
N LEU A 131 -11.67 -2.58 2.65
CA LEU A 131 -10.33 -2.96 2.19
C LEU A 131 -9.27 -2.14 2.93
N LYS A 132 -9.47 -0.82 3.06
CA LYS A 132 -8.60 0.07 3.82
C LYS A 132 -8.45 -0.36 5.29
N SER A 133 -9.54 -0.79 5.95
CA SER A 133 -9.46 -1.25 7.34
C SER A 133 -8.64 -2.54 7.50
N LEU A 134 -8.65 -3.40 6.48
CA LEU A 134 -7.77 -4.59 6.39
C LEU A 134 -6.33 -4.25 5.99
N GLY A 135 -6.01 -2.98 5.76
CA GLY A 135 -4.71 -2.54 5.23
C GLY A 135 -4.49 -2.90 3.76
N MET A 136 -5.55 -3.28 3.05
CA MET A 136 -5.57 -3.44 1.61
C MET A 136 -6.12 -2.15 1.00
N GLY A 137 -5.24 -1.21 0.62
CA GLY A 137 -5.65 0.03 -0.03
C GLY A 137 -5.51 1.25 0.88
N GLY A 138 -6.30 2.30 0.61
CA GLY A 138 -6.13 3.59 1.28
C GLY A 138 -4.98 4.42 0.72
N GLN A 139 -4.55 4.13 -0.51
CA GLN A 139 -3.68 5.00 -1.28
C GLN A 139 -4.33 6.38 -1.44
N LYS A 140 -3.51 7.42 -1.37
CA LYS A 140 -3.99 8.80 -1.56
C LYS A 140 -3.62 9.40 -2.89
N LEU A 141 -2.66 8.83 -3.59
CA LEU A 141 -2.21 9.36 -4.87
C LEU A 141 -2.53 8.35 -5.96
N LEU A 142 -3.16 8.83 -7.02
CA LEU A 142 -3.38 8.07 -8.24
C LEU A 142 -2.45 8.64 -9.32
N LEU A 143 -1.44 7.86 -9.67
CA LEU A 143 -0.46 8.19 -10.71
C LEU A 143 -0.98 7.70 -12.05
N ARG A 144 -1.27 8.63 -12.95
CA ARG A 144 -1.62 8.31 -14.35
C ARG A 144 -0.37 8.43 -15.19
N THR A 145 0.01 7.32 -15.78
CA THR A 145 1.21 7.19 -16.60
C THR A 145 0.85 6.83 -18.04
N THR A 146 1.84 6.77 -18.92
CA THR A 146 1.71 6.21 -20.27
C THR A 146 1.33 4.73 -20.27
N GLN A 147 1.76 3.98 -19.24
CA GLN A 147 1.55 2.53 -19.14
C GLN A 147 0.26 2.14 -18.40
N GLY A 148 -0.36 3.08 -17.69
CA GLY A 148 -1.56 2.81 -16.93
C GLY A 148 -1.68 3.68 -15.69
N THR A 149 -2.55 3.26 -14.78
CA THR A 149 -2.89 3.98 -13.56
C THR A 149 -2.43 3.19 -12.34
N PHE A 150 -1.64 3.83 -11.48
CA PHE A 150 -1.08 3.21 -10.28
C PHE A 150 -1.53 3.99 -9.04
N ALA A 151 -2.07 3.29 -8.06
CA ALA A 151 -2.38 3.88 -6.76
C ALA A 151 -1.15 3.77 -5.84
N TRP A 152 -0.80 4.83 -5.13
CA TRP A 152 0.32 4.87 -4.19
C TRP A 152 0.02 5.77 -2.97
N GLY A 153 0.76 5.55 -1.89
CA GLY A 153 0.80 6.48 -0.77
C GLY A 153 -0.23 6.11 0.28
N ILE A 154 -0.22 4.84 0.69
CA ILE A 154 -1.04 4.35 1.79
C ILE A 154 -0.72 5.16 3.06
N GLY A 155 -1.77 5.66 3.71
CA GLY A 155 -1.64 6.36 5.00
C GLY A 155 -1.13 7.80 4.91
N LEU A 156 -1.01 8.36 3.71
CA LEU A 156 -0.87 9.80 3.52
C LEU A 156 -2.17 10.53 3.92
N ASP A 157 -2.03 11.75 4.39
CA ASP A 157 -3.14 12.71 4.49
C ASP A 157 -3.15 13.63 3.27
N ASP A 158 -4.21 14.44 3.12
CA ASP A 158 -4.37 15.29 1.94
C ASP A 158 -3.30 16.40 1.87
N ALA A 159 -2.76 16.83 3.02
CA ALA A 159 -1.71 17.85 3.08
C ALA A 159 -0.36 17.28 2.62
N ALA A 160 0.02 16.10 3.11
CA ALA A 160 1.20 15.36 2.72
C ALA A 160 1.13 14.95 1.24
N ALA A 161 -0.04 14.52 0.76
CA ALA A 161 -0.26 14.22 -0.65
C ALA A 161 0.03 15.46 -1.53
N ARG A 162 -0.50 16.64 -1.18
CA ARG A 162 -0.21 17.88 -1.91
C ARG A 162 1.27 18.26 -1.88
N GLN A 163 1.95 18.08 -0.75
CA GLN A 163 3.39 18.36 -0.63
C GLN A 163 4.23 17.43 -1.52
N ILE A 164 3.85 16.16 -1.61
CA ILE A 164 4.52 15.18 -2.49
C ILE A 164 4.29 15.56 -3.95
N ILE A 165 3.07 15.93 -4.34
CA ILE A 165 2.78 16.38 -5.70
C ILE A 165 3.61 17.62 -6.05
N ALA A 166 3.63 18.64 -5.19
CA ALA A 166 4.42 19.85 -5.43
C ALA A 166 5.93 19.54 -5.57
N SER A 167 6.43 18.57 -4.80
CA SER A 167 7.83 18.13 -4.90
C SER A 167 8.10 17.38 -6.20
N LEU A 168 7.15 16.55 -6.66
CA LEU A 168 7.22 15.86 -7.95
C LEU A 168 7.12 16.83 -9.12
N GLU A 169 6.27 17.85 -9.04
CA GLU A 169 6.17 18.91 -10.05
C GLU A 169 7.46 19.72 -10.17
N ALA A 170 8.03 20.11 -9.03
CA ALA A 170 9.33 20.78 -8.99
C ALA A 170 10.44 19.88 -9.56
N TYR A 171 10.39 18.57 -9.27
CA TYR A 171 11.36 17.61 -9.79
C TYR A 171 11.18 17.32 -11.28
N CYS A 172 9.96 17.22 -11.80
CA CYS A 172 9.75 16.97 -13.23
C CYS A 172 9.70 18.25 -14.08
N GLY A 173 9.67 19.43 -13.45
CA GLY A 173 9.65 20.73 -14.12
C GLY A 173 8.35 21.03 -14.87
N LYS A 174 7.26 20.33 -14.55
CA LYS A 174 5.95 20.48 -15.19
C LYS A 174 4.81 20.31 -14.17
N PRO A 175 3.67 20.99 -14.35
CA PRO A 175 2.49 20.75 -13.53
C PRO A 175 1.96 19.33 -13.80
N LEU A 176 1.65 18.62 -12.71
CA LEU A 176 1.19 17.23 -12.72
C LEU A 176 -0.17 17.10 -12.02
N LEU A 177 -0.52 18.02 -11.12
CA LEU A 177 -1.80 18.02 -10.44
C LEU A 177 -2.92 18.22 -11.47
N LYS A 178 -3.80 17.23 -11.57
CA LYS A 178 -5.07 17.43 -12.25
C LYS A 178 -6.11 17.69 -11.15
N THR A 179 -6.62 18.91 -11.08
CA THR A 179 -7.71 19.27 -10.18
C THR A 179 -8.96 18.50 -10.62
N SER A 180 -9.16 17.32 -10.06
CA SER A 180 -10.30 16.45 -10.35
C SER A 180 -11.59 17.09 -9.80
N GLY A 181 -12.17 18.00 -10.58
CA GLY A 181 -13.58 18.40 -10.48
C GLY A 181 -14.54 17.43 -11.18
N ALA A 182 -14.05 16.30 -11.72
CA ALA A 182 -14.88 15.33 -12.42
C ALA A 182 -14.96 14.04 -11.60
N ARG A 183 -16.15 13.81 -11.01
CA ARG A 183 -16.55 12.50 -10.51
C ARG A 183 -16.29 11.46 -11.60
N LEU A 184 -15.55 10.41 -11.28
CA LEU A 184 -15.64 9.17 -12.06
C LEU A 184 -17.07 8.63 -11.87
N PRO A 185 -17.74 8.17 -12.95
CA PRO A 185 -19.07 7.57 -12.89
C PRO A 185 -19.09 6.27 -12.07
#